data_AF-A0A2G5CJK5-F1
#
_entry.id   AF-A0A2G5CJK5-F1
#
_cell.length_a   1.000
_cell.length_b   1.000
_cell.length_c   1.000
_cell.angle_alpha   90.00
_cell.angle_beta   90.00
_cell.angle_gamma   90.00
#
_symmetry.space_group_name_H-M   'P 1'
#
loop_
_entity.id
_entity.type
_entity.pdbx_description
1 polymer ?
#
loop_
_entity_poly.entity_id
_entity_poly.type
_entity_poly.pdbx_seq_one_letter_code
_entity_poly.pdbx_strand_id
1 'polypeptide(L)'
;MASPTGTKSKSQQLLEAASNGNLELFKSLVTELDDGKGLARTVVDIKDSKTGQTALHIAVGNRKMGIYQYLVKDLKIDPELKDGRGDTPFHLVALNGYFLGAFNFLEEYGASPDPKNDMDITPLHYAASGGGKEHRGILRLLLSKGVNVNAVSDLGTPLNMAAGYGLREEVSILLNHHADPNIYSHRTMYTPLSASILAPSLACMVLLIEAGADPNAGSCGGTPLIHAALESETEMIKCLLKAGANPDVTNDLGLTPLEIAAINGCHQGAQILFPVTSRIPKYSDWTLHGLMSYLHSEEAREQGVLKAMETFEERKSNAKEAFYKKDYLGAEHWYSKALELEPCDALLLSNRSLCRARLKNGDTALSDAEACLMFKPEWPKAYYRAGAACIVLGKFDRAVDEFSKGLKLAPENEELQNALRLSSIFIPTSISYY
;
A
#
# COMPACT_ATOMS: atom_id res chain seq x y z
N MET A 1 38.06 -19.66 -13.98
CA MET A 1 38.42 -19.39 -12.58
C MET A 1 37.16 -18.93 -11.87
N ALA A 2 36.60 -19.79 -11.01
CA ALA A 2 35.44 -19.47 -10.22
C ALA A 2 35.83 -18.49 -9.10
N SER A 3 35.08 -17.41 -8.97
CA SER A 3 35.17 -16.47 -7.85
C SER A 3 34.88 -17.23 -6.53
N PRO A 4 35.70 -17.10 -5.48
CA PRO A 4 35.45 -17.78 -4.22
C PRO A 4 34.21 -17.17 -3.56
N THR A 5 33.23 -18.01 -3.28
CA THR A 5 32.10 -17.69 -2.40
C THR A 5 32.64 -17.18 -1.08
N GLY A 6 32.52 -15.87 -0.85
CA GLY A 6 32.99 -15.23 0.38
C GLY A 6 32.40 -15.92 1.60
N THR A 7 33.27 -16.28 2.55
CA THR A 7 32.88 -16.93 3.81
C THR A 7 31.86 -16.04 4.53
N LYS A 8 30.64 -16.53 4.72
CA LYS A 8 29.58 -15.78 5.43
C LYS A 8 30.07 -15.40 6.83
N SER A 9 29.76 -14.19 7.30
CA SER A 9 30.15 -13.75 8.65
C SER A 9 29.53 -14.66 9.73
N LYS A 10 30.13 -14.76 10.92
CA LYS A 10 29.56 -15.55 12.02
C LYS A 10 28.14 -15.12 12.37
N SER A 11 27.84 -13.83 12.33
CA SER A 11 26.49 -13.30 12.51
C SER A 11 25.51 -13.79 11.44
N GLN A 12 25.94 -13.85 10.17
CA GLN A 12 25.11 -14.42 9.09
C GLN A 12 24.90 -15.92 9.28
N GLN A 13 25.94 -16.66 9.70
CA GLN A 13 25.84 -18.09 10.00
C GLN A 13 24.89 -18.35 11.17
N LEU A 14 24.84 -17.46 12.17
CA LEU A 14 23.90 -17.56 13.29
C LEU A 14 22.46 -17.44 12.82
N LEU A 15 22.15 -16.43 12.00
CA LEU A 15 20.81 -16.23 11.44
C LEU A 15 20.42 -17.38 10.49
N GLU A 16 21.37 -17.93 9.74
CA GLU A 16 21.15 -19.12 8.91
C GLU A 16 20.90 -20.38 9.76
N ALA A 17 21.59 -20.55 10.89
CA ALA A 17 21.32 -21.62 11.83
C ALA A 17 19.91 -21.49 12.44
N ALA A 18 19.47 -20.27 12.77
CA ALA A 18 18.09 -20.00 13.19
C ALA A 18 17.07 -20.33 12.10
N SER A 19 17.36 -19.95 10.85
CA SER A 19 16.53 -20.21 9.67
C SER A 19 16.38 -21.70 9.37
N ASN A 20 17.46 -22.46 9.50
CA ASN A 20 17.48 -23.90 9.23
C ASN A 20 16.98 -24.73 10.43
N GLY A 21 16.98 -24.16 11.64
CA GLY A 21 16.59 -24.85 12.87
C GLY A 21 17.71 -25.70 13.49
N ASN A 22 18.97 -25.42 13.16
CA ASN A 22 20.11 -26.13 13.74
C ASN A 22 20.44 -25.56 15.12
N LEU A 23 19.77 -26.08 16.16
CA LEU A 23 19.88 -25.57 17.53
C LEU A 23 21.28 -25.70 18.11
N GLU A 24 21.99 -26.79 17.84
CA GLU A 24 23.35 -27.00 18.37
C GLU A 24 24.34 -26.00 17.78
N LEU A 25 24.31 -25.84 16.45
CA LEU A 25 25.12 -24.82 15.78
C LEU A 25 24.73 -23.41 16.25
N PHE A 26 23.44 -23.14 16.41
CA PHE A 26 22.95 -21.87 16.91
C PHE A 26 23.54 -21.57 18.29
N LYS A 27 23.43 -22.49 19.26
CA LYS A 27 23.98 -22.33 20.61
C LYS A 27 25.50 -22.13 20.62
N SER A 28 26.23 -22.89 19.81
CA SER A 28 27.68 -22.72 19.65
C SER A 28 28.03 -21.30 19.18
N LEU A 29 27.37 -20.84 18.11
CA LEU A 29 27.61 -19.53 17.54
C LEU A 29 27.22 -18.39 18.49
N VAL A 30 26.12 -18.51 19.24
CA VAL A 30 25.76 -17.50 20.26
C VAL A 30 26.86 -17.38 21.31
N THR A 31 27.41 -18.51 21.77
CA THR A 31 28.46 -18.53 22.80
C THR A 31 29.77 -17.94 22.27
N GLU A 32 30.13 -18.25 21.03
CA GLU A 32 31.32 -17.68 20.38
C GLU A 32 31.22 -16.18 20.09
N LEU A 33 30.00 -15.69 19.86
CA LEU A 33 29.72 -14.29 19.56
C LEU A 33 29.51 -13.45 20.83
N ASP A 34 29.32 -14.08 21.98
CA ASP A 34 29.13 -13.37 23.25
C ASP A 34 30.47 -12.82 23.75
N ASP A 35 30.63 -11.51 23.64
CA ASP A 35 31.79 -10.75 24.11
C ASP A 35 31.66 -10.34 25.59
N GLY A 36 30.86 -11.08 26.37
CA GLY A 36 30.60 -10.84 27.79
C GLY A 36 29.42 -9.91 28.07
N LYS A 37 28.65 -9.54 27.03
CA LYS A 37 27.41 -8.74 27.14
C LYS A 37 26.19 -9.58 27.53
N GLY A 38 26.31 -10.90 27.45
CA GLY A 38 25.29 -11.87 27.79
C GLY A 38 24.54 -12.36 26.54
N LEU A 39 24.35 -13.68 26.46
CA LEU A 39 23.75 -14.40 25.33
C LEU A 39 22.48 -13.73 24.77
N ALA A 40 21.55 -13.33 25.63
CA ALA A 40 20.29 -12.70 25.21
C ALA A 40 20.53 -11.39 24.44
N ARG A 41 21.41 -10.53 24.96
CA ARG A 41 21.74 -9.25 24.32
C ARG A 41 22.47 -9.47 22.99
N THR A 42 23.45 -10.38 22.98
CA THR A 42 24.20 -10.75 21.78
C THR A 42 23.28 -11.19 20.65
N VAL A 43 22.27 -12.03 20.94
CA VAL A 43 21.33 -12.50 19.91
C VAL A 43 20.40 -11.39 19.41
N VAL A 44 19.95 -10.49 20.30
CA VAL A 44 19.04 -9.39 19.93
C VAL A 44 19.75 -8.32 19.07
N ASP A 45 21.02 -8.07 19.35
CA ASP A 45 21.83 -7.10 18.61
C ASP A 45 22.17 -7.60 17.19
N ILE A 46 22.14 -8.91 16.95
CA ILE A 46 22.36 -9.50 15.62
C ILE A 46 21.05 -9.50 14.84
N LYS A 47 21.02 -8.68 13.78
CA LYS A 47 19.87 -8.53 12.89
C LYS A 47 20.27 -8.77 11.44
N ASP A 48 19.33 -9.28 10.64
CA ASP A 48 19.47 -9.31 9.20
C ASP A 48 19.55 -7.87 8.67
N SER A 49 20.58 -7.58 7.88
CA SER A 49 20.88 -6.20 7.46
C SER A 49 19.86 -5.61 6.48
N LYS A 50 19.04 -6.46 5.84
CA LYS A 50 18.04 -6.02 4.86
C LYS A 50 16.68 -5.81 5.49
N THR A 51 16.29 -6.69 6.40
CA THR A 51 14.93 -6.75 6.96
C THR A 51 14.87 -6.26 8.42
N GLY A 52 16.01 -6.14 9.10
CA GLY A 52 16.06 -5.87 10.54
C GLY A 52 15.59 -7.03 11.40
N GLN A 53 15.33 -8.21 10.82
CA GLN A 53 14.84 -9.38 11.54
C GLN A 53 15.90 -9.95 12.48
N THR A 54 15.50 -10.22 13.72
CA THR A 54 16.31 -10.97 14.68
C THR A 54 16.20 -12.48 14.45
N ALA A 55 17.04 -13.27 15.13
CA ALA A 55 16.92 -14.73 15.11
C ALA A 55 15.52 -15.23 15.51
N LEU A 56 14.81 -14.51 16.40
CA LEU A 56 13.45 -14.87 16.82
C LEU A 56 12.45 -14.77 15.66
N HIS A 57 12.49 -13.65 14.91
CA HIS A 57 11.66 -13.45 13.71
C HIS A 57 11.88 -14.56 12.69
N ILE A 58 13.15 -14.84 12.37
CA ILE A 58 13.53 -15.85 11.39
C ILE A 58 13.10 -17.25 11.85
N ALA A 59 13.28 -17.57 13.13
CA ALA A 59 12.89 -18.86 13.68
C ALA A 59 11.37 -19.06 13.68
N VAL A 60 10.60 -18.04 14.05
CA VAL A 60 9.13 -18.08 14.03
C VAL A 60 8.63 -18.19 12.59
N GLY A 61 9.13 -17.34 11.69
CA GLY A 61 8.75 -17.35 10.28
C GLY A 61 9.03 -18.69 9.58
N ASN A 62 10.14 -19.34 9.93
CA ASN A 62 10.54 -20.63 9.35
C ASN A 62 10.09 -21.86 10.17
N ARG A 63 9.23 -21.67 11.19
CA ARG A 63 8.65 -22.73 12.04
C ARG A 63 9.69 -23.56 12.80
N LYS A 64 10.76 -22.93 13.28
CA LYS A 64 11.88 -23.60 13.96
C LYS A 64 11.65 -23.62 15.47
N MET A 65 10.83 -24.57 15.92
CA MET A 65 10.41 -24.71 17.32
C MET A 65 11.53 -24.72 18.33
N GLY A 66 12.56 -25.56 18.12
CA GLY A 66 13.68 -25.62 19.04
C GLY A 66 14.40 -24.27 19.20
N ILE A 67 14.49 -23.48 18.13
CA ILE A 67 15.15 -22.17 18.17
C ILE A 67 14.27 -21.15 18.90
N TYR A 68 13.02 -20.92 18.48
CA TYR A 68 12.21 -19.89 19.13
C TYR A 68 11.89 -20.23 20.60
N GLN A 69 11.78 -21.51 20.95
CA GLN A 69 11.63 -21.93 22.35
C GLN A 69 12.88 -21.62 23.16
N TYR A 70 14.06 -21.97 22.66
CA TYR A 70 15.33 -21.63 23.33
C TYR A 70 15.46 -20.10 23.52
N LEU A 71 15.13 -19.31 22.51
CA LEU A 71 15.22 -17.85 22.56
C LEU A 71 14.30 -17.24 23.65
N VAL A 72 13.01 -17.59 23.66
CA VAL A 72 12.04 -16.97 24.57
C VAL A 72 12.06 -17.63 25.95
N LYS A 73 12.13 -18.96 26.02
CA LYS A 73 12.06 -19.70 27.29
C LYS A 73 13.37 -19.70 28.04
N ASP A 74 14.49 -19.98 27.37
CA ASP A 74 15.77 -20.21 28.04
C ASP A 74 16.58 -18.90 28.12
N LEU A 75 16.65 -18.15 27.02
CA LEU A 75 17.33 -16.84 26.99
C LEU A 75 16.47 -15.66 27.46
N LYS A 76 15.17 -15.87 27.74
CA LYS A 76 14.24 -14.83 28.21
C LYS A 76 14.16 -13.62 27.27
N ILE A 77 14.30 -13.85 25.97
CA ILE A 77 14.16 -12.80 24.97
C ILE A 77 12.69 -12.37 24.91
N ASP A 78 12.48 -11.05 24.87
CA ASP A 78 11.17 -10.44 24.68
C ASP A 78 10.48 -11.00 23.42
N PRO A 79 9.30 -11.63 23.54
CA PRO A 79 8.60 -12.19 22.40
C PRO A 79 7.97 -11.11 21.48
N GLU A 80 7.98 -9.83 21.86
CA GLU A 80 7.44 -8.70 21.10
C GLU A 80 8.50 -7.85 20.40
N LEU A 81 9.72 -8.36 20.24
CA LEU A 81 10.76 -7.67 19.47
C LEU A 81 10.25 -7.24 18.10
N LYS A 82 10.63 -6.04 17.68
CA LYS A 82 10.28 -5.48 16.38
C LYS A 82 11.43 -5.61 15.39
N ASP A 83 11.11 -6.02 14.16
CA ASP A 83 12.04 -5.98 13.02
C ASP A 83 12.13 -4.57 12.38
N GLY A 84 12.76 -4.46 11.21
CA GLY A 84 12.95 -3.19 10.52
C GLY A 84 11.67 -2.55 9.96
N ARG A 85 10.53 -3.26 9.96
CA ARG A 85 9.21 -2.72 9.58
C ARG A 85 8.30 -2.51 10.80
N GLY A 86 8.83 -2.75 12.00
CA GLY A 86 8.03 -2.78 13.22
C GLY A 86 7.23 -4.07 13.41
N ASP A 87 7.42 -5.09 12.55
CA ASP A 87 6.72 -6.37 12.68
C ASP A 87 7.23 -7.11 13.90
N THR A 88 6.31 -7.67 14.68
CA THR A 88 6.62 -8.60 15.77
C THR A 88 6.56 -10.06 15.28
N PRO A 89 7.06 -11.03 16.04
CA PRO A 89 6.89 -12.45 15.71
C PRO A 89 5.43 -12.85 15.42
N PHE A 90 4.43 -12.23 16.06
CA PHE A 90 3.01 -12.49 15.75
C PHE A 90 2.59 -12.05 14.35
N HIS A 91 3.15 -10.95 13.84
CA HIS A 91 2.92 -10.55 12.46
C HIS A 91 3.39 -11.64 11.49
N LEU A 92 4.55 -12.26 11.76
CA LEU A 92 5.08 -13.35 10.94
C LEU A 92 4.26 -14.63 11.04
N VAL A 93 3.71 -14.95 12.23
CA VAL A 93 2.76 -16.06 12.38
C VAL A 93 1.53 -15.84 11.49
N ALA A 94 0.95 -14.64 11.52
CA ALA A 94 -0.22 -14.32 10.72
C ALA A 94 0.06 -14.23 9.22
N LEU A 95 1.18 -13.63 8.84
CA LEU A 95 1.62 -13.49 7.44
C LEU A 95 1.82 -14.84 6.77
N ASN A 96 2.50 -15.76 7.45
CA ASN A 96 2.74 -17.08 6.89
C ASN A 96 1.48 -17.94 6.96
N GLY A 97 0.60 -17.73 7.93
CA GLY A 97 -0.66 -18.46 8.09
C GLY A 97 -0.50 -19.86 8.68
N TYR A 98 0.71 -20.40 8.73
CA TYR A 98 1.00 -21.70 9.33
C TYR A 98 1.44 -21.52 10.79
N PHE A 99 1.03 -22.49 11.63
CA PHE A 99 1.62 -22.81 12.94
C PHE A 99 1.00 -22.14 14.19
N LEU A 100 -0.19 -22.64 14.58
CA LEU A 100 -0.87 -22.38 15.87
C LEU A 100 0.04 -22.59 17.10
N GLY A 101 1.05 -23.46 16.99
CA GLY A 101 2.00 -23.72 18.07
C GLY A 101 2.83 -22.49 18.45
N ALA A 102 3.29 -21.68 17.48
CA ALA A 102 4.06 -20.48 17.79
C ALA A 102 3.14 -19.40 18.32
N PHE A 103 1.90 -19.33 17.82
CA PHE A 103 0.92 -18.42 18.37
C PHE A 103 0.73 -18.67 19.86
N ASN A 104 0.37 -19.89 20.23
CA ASN A 104 0.10 -20.26 21.62
C ASN A 104 1.35 -20.10 22.49
N PHE A 105 2.52 -20.44 21.96
CA PHE A 105 3.78 -20.28 22.68
C PHE A 105 4.12 -18.80 22.93
N LEU A 106 3.99 -17.92 21.93
CA LEU A 106 4.25 -16.50 22.12
C LEU A 106 3.27 -15.88 23.13
N GLU A 107 1.99 -16.27 23.07
CA GLU A 107 0.95 -15.84 24.02
C GLU A 107 1.24 -16.31 25.45
N GLU A 108 1.63 -17.59 25.63
CA GLU A 108 2.00 -18.15 26.94
C GLU A 108 3.13 -17.35 27.61
N TYR A 109 4.02 -16.76 26.81
CA TYR A 109 5.14 -15.93 27.27
C TYR A 109 4.85 -14.42 27.23
N GLY A 110 3.57 -14.04 27.12
CA GLY A 110 3.11 -12.67 27.36
C GLY A 110 3.06 -11.75 26.14
N ALA A 111 3.27 -12.26 24.92
CA ALA A 111 3.09 -11.44 23.73
C ALA A 111 1.60 -11.11 23.50
N SER A 112 1.32 -9.87 23.11
CA SER A 112 -0.03 -9.43 22.71
C SER A 112 -0.33 -9.84 21.26
N PRO A 113 -1.55 -10.31 20.93
CA PRO A 113 -1.93 -10.67 19.57
C PRO A 113 -2.37 -9.48 18.68
N ASP A 114 -2.43 -8.25 19.22
CA ASP A 114 -2.82 -7.03 18.49
C ASP A 114 -1.73 -5.93 18.41
N PRO A 115 -0.43 -6.26 18.19
CA PRO A 115 0.61 -5.26 18.01
C PRO A 115 0.43 -4.55 16.68
N LYS A 116 0.84 -3.28 16.63
CA LYS A 116 0.92 -2.49 15.41
C LYS A 116 2.38 -2.34 14.95
N ASN A 117 2.61 -2.59 13.68
CA ASN A 117 3.87 -2.27 13.01
C ASN A 117 3.92 -0.79 12.57
N ASP A 118 4.96 -0.40 11.84
CA ASP A 118 5.20 1.01 11.50
C ASP A 118 4.17 1.60 10.50
N MET A 119 3.36 0.75 9.86
CA MET A 119 2.25 1.11 8.97
C MET A 119 0.87 0.88 9.62
N ASP A 120 0.83 0.78 10.95
CA ASP A 120 -0.37 0.45 11.73
C ASP A 120 -1.04 -0.90 11.34
N ILE A 121 -0.31 -1.78 10.63
CA ILE A 121 -0.78 -3.13 10.30
C ILE A 121 -0.71 -3.97 11.58
N THR A 122 -1.74 -4.79 11.78
CA THR A 122 -1.83 -5.76 12.89
C THR A 122 -1.74 -7.19 12.34
N PRO A 123 -1.48 -8.21 13.18
CA PRO A 123 -1.55 -9.61 12.72
C PRO A 123 -2.88 -9.98 12.07
N LEU A 124 -4.00 -9.35 12.48
CA LEU A 124 -5.30 -9.62 11.87
C LEU A 124 -5.35 -9.22 10.39
N HIS A 125 -4.68 -8.14 9.99
CA HIS A 125 -4.57 -7.72 8.60
C HIS A 125 -3.84 -8.77 7.75
N TYR A 126 -2.69 -9.26 8.21
CA TYR A 126 -1.93 -10.29 7.51
C TYR A 126 -2.68 -11.62 7.42
N ALA A 127 -3.38 -12.03 8.48
CA ALA A 127 -4.23 -13.21 8.45
C ALA A 127 -5.40 -13.06 7.45
N ALA A 128 -5.96 -11.85 7.32
CA ALA A 128 -7.05 -11.55 6.40
C ALA A 128 -6.61 -11.53 4.92
N SER A 129 -5.34 -11.22 4.63
CA SER A 129 -4.82 -11.11 3.25
C SER A 129 -4.25 -12.40 2.67
N GLY A 130 -3.92 -13.40 3.48
CA GLY A 130 -3.15 -14.56 3.01
C GLY A 130 -3.99 -15.67 2.34
N GLY A 131 -5.27 -15.80 2.71
CA GLY A 131 -6.19 -16.79 2.16
C GLY A 131 -5.86 -18.25 2.52
N GLY A 132 -6.85 -19.14 2.38
CA GLY A 132 -6.64 -20.57 2.56
C GLY A 132 -6.80 -21.07 4.00
N LYS A 133 -6.72 -22.39 4.20
CA LYS A 133 -7.15 -23.04 5.45
C LYS A 133 -6.34 -22.58 6.67
N GLU A 134 -5.06 -22.30 6.48
CA GLU A 134 -4.08 -22.04 7.53
C GLU A 134 -4.27 -20.63 8.06
N HIS A 135 -4.26 -19.63 7.16
CA HIS A 135 -4.61 -18.25 7.45
C HIS A 135 -5.98 -18.12 8.10
N ARG A 136 -7.00 -18.87 7.63
CA ARG A 136 -8.32 -18.90 8.31
C ARG A 136 -8.27 -19.43 9.74
N GLY A 137 -7.36 -20.36 10.03
CA GLY A 137 -7.12 -20.84 11.39
C GLY A 137 -6.59 -19.73 12.29
N ILE A 138 -5.56 -19.00 11.83
CA ILE A 138 -4.99 -17.86 12.55
C ILE A 138 -5.98 -16.70 12.66
N LEU A 139 -6.72 -16.39 11.59
CA LEU A 139 -7.74 -15.34 11.56
C LEU A 139 -8.80 -15.57 12.65
N ARG A 140 -9.38 -16.78 12.70
CA ARG A 140 -10.35 -17.15 13.75
C ARG A 140 -9.74 -17.12 15.14
N LEU A 141 -8.50 -17.57 15.29
CA LEU A 141 -7.80 -17.55 16.57
C LEU A 141 -7.61 -16.12 17.06
N LEU A 142 -7.10 -15.21 16.22
CA LEU A 142 -6.95 -13.79 16.54
C LEU A 142 -8.28 -13.17 16.96
N LEU A 143 -9.35 -13.37 16.18
CA LEU A 143 -10.68 -12.85 16.51
C LEU A 143 -11.20 -13.40 17.85
N SER A 144 -10.91 -14.67 18.18
CA SER A 144 -11.29 -15.26 19.48
C SER A 144 -10.58 -14.62 20.68
N LYS A 145 -9.47 -13.92 20.46
CA LYS A 145 -8.74 -13.16 21.50
C LYS A 145 -9.27 -11.75 21.71
N GLY A 146 -10.32 -11.34 20.99
CA GLY A 146 -10.94 -10.02 21.15
C GLY A 146 -10.11 -8.88 20.57
N VAL A 147 -9.24 -9.16 19.59
CA VAL A 147 -8.51 -8.12 18.84
C VAL A 147 -9.49 -7.20 18.11
N ASN A 148 -9.08 -5.95 17.83
CA ASN A 148 -9.95 -5.03 17.12
C ASN A 148 -10.15 -5.46 15.66
N VAL A 149 -11.33 -6.01 15.34
CA VAL A 149 -11.70 -6.42 13.97
C VAL A 149 -11.65 -5.28 12.95
N ASN A 150 -11.86 -4.05 13.43
CA ASN A 150 -11.90 -2.81 12.66
C ASN A 150 -10.61 -1.99 12.80
N ALA A 151 -9.48 -2.62 13.16
CA ALA A 151 -8.19 -1.94 13.17
C ALA A 151 -7.93 -1.30 11.79
N VAL A 152 -7.53 -0.03 11.77
CA VAL A 152 -7.23 0.70 10.52
C VAL A 152 -5.72 0.83 10.38
N SER A 153 -5.20 0.38 9.25
CA SER A 153 -3.82 0.54 8.81
C SER A 153 -3.73 1.47 7.60
N ASP A 154 -2.50 1.69 7.14
CA ASP A 154 -2.21 2.40 5.87
C ASP A 154 -2.81 1.67 4.66
N LEU A 155 -3.05 0.37 4.79
CA LEU A 155 -3.67 -0.50 3.80
C LEU A 155 -5.16 -0.77 4.08
N GLY A 156 -5.78 0.01 4.98
CA GLY A 156 -7.21 -0.07 5.29
C GLY A 156 -7.47 -1.03 6.45
N THR A 157 -8.70 -1.53 6.55
CA THR A 157 -9.07 -2.55 7.55
C THR A 157 -8.67 -3.96 7.10
N PRO A 158 -8.67 -4.97 8.00
CA PRO A 158 -8.56 -6.37 7.59
C PRO A 158 -9.64 -6.76 6.55
N LEU A 159 -10.84 -6.19 6.66
CA LEU A 159 -11.93 -6.42 5.71
C LEU A 159 -11.64 -5.79 4.34
N ASN A 160 -11.03 -4.61 4.28
CA ASN A 160 -10.55 -4.02 3.02
C ASN A 160 -9.54 -4.94 2.33
N MET A 161 -8.57 -5.48 3.07
CA MET A 161 -7.56 -6.37 2.50
C MET A 161 -8.19 -7.66 1.98
N ALA A 162 -9.02 -8.34 2.79
CA ALA A 162 -9.69 -9.57 2.35
C ALA A 162 -10.56 -9.35 1.10
N ALA A 163 -11.31 -8.24 1.06
CA ALA A 163 -12.13 -7.87 -0.10
C ALA A 163 -11.28 -7.58 -1.35
N GLY A 164 -10.18 -6.83 -1.21
CA GLY A 164 -9.28 -6.47 -2.31
C GLY A 164 -8.46 -7.65 -2.86
N TYR A 165 -8.32 -8.74 -2.11
CA TYR A 165 -7.76 -10.00 -2.60
C TYR A 165 -8.83 -11.00 -3.09
N GLY A 166 -10.13 -10.63 -3.06
CA GLY A 166 -11.22 -11.50 -3.48
C GLY A 166 -11.46 -12.71 -2.57
N LEU A 167 -11.04 -12.64 -1.30
CA LEU A 167 -11.03 -13.75 -0.35
C LEU A 167 -12.39 -13.91 0.36
N ARG A 168 -13.32 -14.62 -0.29
CA ARG A 168 -14.71 -14.78 0.14
C ARG A 168 -14.84 -15.31 1.57
N GLU A 169 -14.11 -16.38 1.91
CA GLU A 169 -14.25 -17.01 3.23
C GLU A 169 -13.74 -16.11 4.35
N GLU A 170 -12.66 -15.37 4.11
CA GLU A 170 -12.05 -14.43 5.04
C GLU A 170 -12.96 -13.21 5.25
N VAL A 171 -13.56 -12.67 4.19
CA VAL A 171 -14.62 -11.66 4.26
C VAL A 171 -15.79 -12.17 5.12
N SER A 172 -16.27 -13.38 4.85
CA SER A 172 -17.37 -13.97 5.63
C SER A 172 -17.03 -14.12 7.11
N ILE A 173 -15.81 -14.57 7.44
CA ILE A 173 -15.37 -14.69 8.84
C ILE A 173 -15.35 -13.31 9.52
N LEU A 174 -14.75 -12.30 8.88
CA LEU A 174 -14.66 -10.95 9.45
C LEU A 174 -16.04 -10.35 9.70
N LEU A 175 -16.96 -10.46 8.74
CA LEU A 175 -18.35 -9.97 8.88
C LEU A 175 -19.12 -10.69 9.99
N ASN A 176 -18.95 -12.00 10.13
CA ASN A 176 -19.54 -12.78 11.23
C ASN A 176 -18.99 -12.38 12.61
N HIS A 177 -17.82 -11.73 12.65
CA HIS A 177 -17.22 -11.14 13.84
C HIS A 177 -17.45 -9.62 13.93
N HIS A 178 -18.50 -9.11 13.29
CA HIS A 178 -18.94 -7.71 13.35
C HIS A 178 -17.94 -6.69 12.78
N ALA A 179 -17.15 -7.07 11.77
CA ALA A 179 -16.42 -6.11 10.95
C ALA A 179 -17.40 -5.11 10.30
N ASP A 180 -17.09 -3.82 10.36
CA ASP A 180 -17.90 -2.78 9.73
C ASP A 180 -17.55 -2.67 8.23
N PRO A 181 -18.48 -2.96 7.31
CA PRO A 181 -18.20 -2.95 5.87
C PRO A 181 -18.08 -1.55 5.28
N ASN A 182 -18.31 -0.49 6.06
CA ASN A 182 -18.32 0.90 5.59
C ASN A 182 -17.10 1.71 6.04
N ILE A 183 -16.15 1.11 6.77
CA ILE A 183 -14.95 1.83 7.18
C ILE A 183 -14.13 2.20 5.95
N TYR A 184 -13.87 3.50 5.84
CA TYR A 184 -13.04 4.11 4.81
C TYR A 184 -11.69 4.51 5.42
N SER A 185 -10.59 4.13 4.75
CA SER A 185 -9.26 4.67 5.06
C SER A 185 -8.87 5.70 4.02
N HIS A 186 -8.54 6.91 4.47
CA HIS A 186 -8.03 7.98 3.61
C HIS A 186 -6.71 7.60 2.90
N ARG A 187 -6.02 6.54 3.36
CA ARG A 187 -4.78 6.05 2.73
C ARG A 187 -5.03 5.04 1.62
N THR A 188 -5.95 4.09 1.78
CA THR A 188 -6.34 3.18 0.68
C THR A 188 -7.24 3.84 -0.33
N MET A 189 -8.02 4.81 0.12
CA MET A 189 -9.02 5.52 -0.65
C MET A 189 -10.15 4.64 -1.22
N TYR A 190 -10.34 3.42 -0.69
CA TYR A 190 -11.42 2.50 -1.09
C TYR A 190 -12.17 1.97 0.13
N THR A 191 -13.48 1.79 0.01
CA THR A 191 -14.28 0.97 0.93
C THR A 191 -14.05 -0.52 0.63
N PRO A 192 -14.37 -1.43 1.56
CA PRO A 192 -14.34 -2.87 1.26
C PRO A 192 -15.18 -3.24 0.03
N LEU A 193 -16.35 -2.60 -0.15
CA LEU A 193 -17.20 -2.83 -1.32
C LEU A 193 -16.51 -2.45 -2.62
N SER A 194 -15.95 -1.23 -2.71
CA SER A 194 -15.18 -0.81 -3.90
C SER A 194 -13.97 -1.70 -4.13
N ALA A 195 -13.24 -2.10 -3.08
CA ALA A 195 -12.11 -3.01 -3.21
C ALA A 195 -12.51 -4.38 -3.81
N SER A 196 -13.67 -4.92 -3.45
CA SER A 196 -14.16 -6.18 -4.03
C SER A 196 -14.52 -6.10 -5.52
N ILE A 197 -14.93 -4.91 -5.99
CA ILE A 197 -15.27 -4.66 -7.39
C ILE A 197 -13.99 -4.52 -8.23
N LEU A 198 -12.98 -3.82 -7.72
CA LEU A 198 -11.66 -3.70 -8.36
C LEU A 198 -10.86 -5.01 -8.34
N ALA A 199 -11.21 -5.95 -7.45
CA ALA A 199 -10.69 -7.32 -7.40
C ALA A 199 -11.53 -8.33 -8.21
N PRO A 200 -12.32 -7.86 -9.19
CA PRO A 200 -13.56 -8.43 -9.73
C PRO A 200 -14.18 -9.64 -8.99
N SER A 201 -14.42 -9.53 -7.68
CA SER A 201 -15.00 -10.61 -6.88
C SER A 201 -16.49 -10.39 -6.57
N LEU A 202 -17.36 -10.93 -7.43
CA LEU A 202 -18.81 -10.89 -7.24
C LEU A 202 -19.25 -11.51 -5.91
N ALA A 203 -18.58 -12.59 -5.49
CA ALA A 203 -18.90 -13.27 -4.25
C ALA A 203 -18.63 -12.41 -3.00
N CYS A 204 -17.50 -11.70 -2.96
CA CYS A 204 -17.21 -10.77 -1.86
C CYS A 204 -18.17 -9.58 -1.88
N MET A 205 -18.44 -9.02 -3.07
CA MET A 205 -19.34 -7.89 -3.23
C MET A 205 -20.74 -8.18 -2.68
N VAL A 206 -21.30 -9.36 -3.01
CA VAL A 206 -22.61 -9.79 -2.50
C VAL A 206 -22.61 -9.91 -0.97
N LEU A 207 -21.58 -10.55 -0.38
CA LEU A 207 -21.47 -10.66 1.08
C LEU A 207 -21.40 -9.30 1.78
N LEU A 208 -20.68 -8.35 1.20
CA LEU A 208 -20.54 -7.00 1.75
C LEU A 208 -21.87 -6.24 1.69
N ILE A 209 -22.60 -6.32 0.57
CA ILE A 209 -23.95 -5.73 0.44
C ILE A 209 -24.91 -6.36 1.45
N GLU A 210 -24.92 -7.68 1.59
CA GLU A 210 -25.75 -8.40 2.57
C GLU A 210 -25.43 -8.00 4.02
N ALA A 211 -24.18 -7.64 4.30
CA ALA A 211 -23.75 -7.14 5.59
C ALA A 211 -23.98 -5.63 5.81
N GLY A 212 -24.61 -4.93 4.85
CA GLY A 212 -24.96 -3.51 4.98
C GLY A 212 -23.90 -2.54 4.47
N ALA A 213 -23.03 -2.96 3.55
CA ALA A 213 -22.19 -2.02 2.81
C ALA A 213 -23.06 -1.05 2.01
N ASP A 214 -22.77 0.26 2.09
CA ASP A 214 -23.46 1.28 1.32
C ASP A 214 -23.05 1.21 -0.16
N PRO A 215 -23.98 0.86 -1.08
CA PRO A 215 -23.70 0.77 -2.51
C PRO A 215 -23.43 2.14 -3.17
N ASN A 216 -23.63 3.23 -2.43
CA ASN A 216 -23.37 4.61 -2.87
C ASN A 216 -22.13 5.22 -2.21
N ALA A 217 -21.40 4.48 -1.36
CA ALA A 217 -20.21 4.99 -0.69
C ALA A 217 -19.11 5.33 -1.71
N GLY A 218 -18.94 6.62 -1.99
CA GLY A 218 -17.96 7.13 -2.93
C GLY A 218 -16.52 6.91 -2.45
N SER A 219 -15.63 6.59 -3.38
CA SER A 219 -14.19 6.47 -3.12
C SER A 219 -13.41 6.86 -4.37
N CYS A 220 -12.33 7.66 -4.25
CA CYS A 220 -11.49 8.07 -5.38
C CYS A 220 -12.26 8.56 -6.62
N GLY A 221 -13.31 9.37 -6.44
CA GLY A 221 -14.02 9.96 -7.59
C GLY A 221 -14.97 9.02 -8.34
N GLY A 222 -15.31 7.88 -7.73
CA GLY A 222 -16.32 6.95 -8.24
C GLY A 222 -17.13 6.31 -7.11
N THR A 223 -18.39 6.01 -7.39
CA THR A 223 -19.19 5.11 -6.54
C THR A 223 -18.94 3.66 -6.94
N PRO A 224 -19.36 2.67 -6.14
CA PRO A 224 -19.31 1.25 -6.52
C PRO A 224 -19.89 0.98 -7.92
N LEU A 225 -20.98 1.66 -8.29
CA LEU A 225 -21.60 1.51 -9.62
C LEU A 225 -20.74 2.09 -10.75
N ILE A 226 -20.02 3.20 -10.51
CA ILE A 226 -19.02 3.73 -11.45
C ILE A 226 -17.89 2.72 -11.66
N HIS A 227 -17.35 2.14 -10.58
CA HIS A 227 -16.29 1.13 -10.68
C HIS A 227 -16.75 -0.12 -11.44
N ALA A 228 -17.96 -0.63 -11.17
CA ALA A 228 -18.50 -1.78 -11.88
C ALA A 228 -18.72 -1.50 -13.38
N ALA A 229 -19.11 -0.27 -13.75
CA ALA A 229 -19.22 0.14 -15.15
C ALA A 229 -17.85 0.28 -15.83
N LEU A 230 -16.83 0.77 -15.13
CA LEU A 230 -15.45 0.85 -15.64
C LEU A 230 -14.89 -0.55 -15.94
N GLU A 231 -15.05 -1.49 -15.01
CA GLU A 231 -14.61 -2.88 -15.17
C GLU A 231 -15.51 -3.71 -16.12
N SER A 232 -16.61 -3.13 -16.61
CA SER A 232 -17.59 -3.80 -17.49
C SER A 232 -18.25 -5.04 -16.87
N GLU A 233 -18.33 -5.11 -15.53
CA GLU A 233 -18.82 -6.25 -14.76
C GLU A 233 -20.36 -6.25 -14.66
N THR A 234 -21.03 -6.78 -15.69
CA THR A 234 -22.50 -6.67 -15.82
C THR A 234 -23.30 -7.28 -14.68
N GLU A 235 -22.86 -8.39 -14.09
CA GLU A 235 -23.54 -8.98 -12.93
C GLU A 235 -23.37 -8.13 -11.67
N MET A 236 -22.20 -7.50 -11.50
CA MET A 236 -21.99 -6.54 -10.40
C MET A 236 -22.89 -5.32 -10.54
N ILE A 237 -23.02 -4.77 -11.76
CA ILE A 237 -23.95 -3.68 -12.07
C ILE A 237 -25.38 -4.04 -11.63
N LYS A 238 -25.88 -5.22 -12.01
CA LYS A 238 -27.22 -5.69 -11.62
C LYS A 238 -27.37 -5.78 -10.10
N CYS A 239 -26.39 -6.38 -9.43
CA CYS A 239 -26.41 -6.55 -7.98
C CYS A 239 -26.40 -5.19 -7.24
N LEU A 240 -25.58 -4.24 -7.69
CA LEU A 240 -25.50 -2.89 -7.11
C LEU A 240 -26.80 -2.10 -7.30
N LEU A 241 -27.39 -2.14 -8.50
CA LEU A 241 -28.69 -1.52 -8.76
C LEU A 241 -29.79 -2.11 -7.86
N LYS A 242 -29.81 -3.43 -7.71
CA LYS A 242 -30.73 -4.12 -6.79
C LYS A 242 -30.51 -3.71 -5.33
N ALA A 243 -29.27 -3.39 -4.95
CA ALA A 243 -28.91 -2.90 -3.62
C ALA A 243 -29.28 -1.43 -3.39
N GLY A 244 -29.72 -0.70 -4.42
CA GLY A 244 -30.07 0.73 -4.32
C GLY A 244 -28.93 1.68 -4.70
N ALA A 245 -27.95 1.23 -5.50
CA ALA A 245 -26.99 2.13 -6.10
C ALA A 245 -27.70 3.16 -7.01
N ASN A 246 -27.36 4.43 -6.86
CA ASN A 246 -27.90 5.52 -7.66
C ASN A 246 -27.28 5.49 -9.07
N PRO A 247 -28.08 5.28 -10.15
CA PRO A 247 -27.58 5.22 -11.52
C PRO A 247 -27.24 6.59 -12.13
N ASP A 248 -27.61 7.68 -11.47
CA ASP A 248 -27.41 9.06 -11.95
C ASP A 248 -26.17 9.73 -11.34
N VAL A 249 -25.41 9.00 -10.53
CA VAL A 249 -24.10 9.45 -10.02
C VAL A 249 -23.15 9.69 -11.18
N THR A 250 -22.15 10.55 -10.96
CA THR A 250 -21.10 10.78 -11.94
C THR A 250 -19.73 10.59 -11.34
N ASN A 251 -18.77 10.13 -12.16
CA ASN A 251 -17.37 10.16 -11.78
C ASN A 251 -16.80 11.60 -11.82
N ASP A 252 -15.51 11.74 -11.53
CA ASP A 252 -14.82 13.05 -11.57
C ASP A 252 -14.74 13.69 -12.97
N LEU A 253 -15.09 12.96 -14.05
CA LEU A 253 -15.24 13.51 -15.40
C LEU A 253 -16.69 13.89 -15.70
N GLY A 254 -17.57 13.83 -14.69
CA GLY A 254 -19.00 14.05 -14.80
C GLY A 254 -19.67 13.07 -15.77
N LEU A 255 -19.16 11.85 -15.89
CA LEU A 255 -19.76 10.76 -16.68
C LEU A 255 -20.55 9.84 -15.76
N THR A 256 -21.76 9.50 -16.18
CA THR A 256 -22.63 8.52 -15.52
C THR A 256 -22.15 7.07 -15.78
N PRO A 257 -22.56 6.09 -14.96
CA PRO A 257 -22.30 4.68 -15.23
C PRO A 257 -22.75 4.25 -16.63
N LEU A 258 -23.88 4.76 -17.12
CA LEU A 258 -24.40 4.47 -18.46
C LEU A 258 -23.43 4.94 -19.56
N GLU A 259 -22.95 6.18 -19.46
CA GLU A 259 -22.00 6.74 -20.42
C GLU A 259 -20.67 5.99 -20.38
N ILE A 260 -20.19 5.62 -19.20
CA ILE A 260 -18.97 4.81 -19.04
C ILE A 260 -19.14 3.45 -19.71
N ALA A 261 -20.23 2.73 -19.43
CA ALA A 261 -20.51 1.43 -20.04
C ALA A 261 -20.60 1.53 -21.58
N ALA A 262 -21.19 2.61 -22.10
CA ALA A 262 -21.27 2.85 -23.54
C ALA A 262 -19.91 3.19 -24.18
N ILE A 263 -19.09 4.02 -23.53
CA ILE A 263 -17.72 4.37 -23.98
C ILE A 263 -16.82 3.13 -24.01
N ASN A 264 -16.94 2.27 -22.99
CA ASN A 264 -16.15 1.03 -22.90
C ASN A 264 -16.67 -0.09 -23.83
N GLY A 265 -17.73 0.16 -24.61
CA GLY A 265 -18.33 -0.85 -25.49
C GLY A 265 -19.06 -1.98 -24.75
N CYS A 266 -19.37 -1.81 -23.46
CA CYS A 266 -20.14 -2.76 -22.66
C CYS A 266 -21.64 -2.64 -22.98
N HIS A 267 -22.04 -3.21 -24.12
CA HIS A 267 -23.41 -3.15 -24.63
C HIS A 267 -24.43 -3.67 -23.62
N GLN A 268 -24.15 -4.80 -22.97
CA GLN A 268 -25.03 -5.39 -21.97
C GLN A 268 -25.13 -4.51 -20.71
N GLY A 269 -24.02 -3.94 -20.24
CA GLY A 269 -24.02 -2.98 -19.13
C GLY A 269 -24.86 -1.75 -19.45
N ALA A 270 -24.70 -1.18 -20.65
CA ALA A 270 -25.47 -0.03 -21.10
C ALA A 270 -26.97 -0.36 -21.24
N GLN A 271 -27.34 -1.56 -21.70
CA GLN A 271 -28.74 -2.03 -21.72
C GLN A 271 -29.35 -2.17 -20.33
N ILE A 272 -28.56 -2.58 -19.33
CA ILE A 272 -28.99 -2.69 -17.93
C ILE A 272 -29.20 -1.29 -17.32
N LEU A 273 -28.29 -0.36 -17.61
CA LEU A 273 -28.27 0.98 -17.01
C LEU A 273 -29.26 1.94 -17.66
N PHE A 274 -29.44 1.90 -18.98
CA PHE A 274 -30.30 2.82 -19.73
C PHE A 274 -31.73 3.00 -19.15
N PRO A 275 -32.48 1.93 -18.81
CA PRO A 275 -33.85 2.09 -18.31
C PRO A 275 -33.92 2.65 -16.88
N VAL A 276 -32.81 2.66 -16.13
CA VAL A 276 -32.75 3.17 -14.75
C VAL A 276 -32.06 4.52 -14.63
N THR A 277 -31.32 4.95 -15.65
CA THR A 277 -30.68 6.27 -15.70
C THR A 277 -31.67 7.34 -16.16
N SER A 278 -31.71 8.47 -15.43
CA SER A 278 -32.47 9.65 -15.81
C SER A 278 -32.00 10.21 -17.16
N ARG A 279 -32.93 10.79 -17.92
CA ARG A 279 -32.61 11.38 -19.23
C ARG A 279 -31.50 12.43 -19.09
N ILE A 280 -30.40 12.23 -19.79
CA ILE A 280 -29.29 13.18 -19.82
C ILE A 280 -29.53 14.22 -20.92
N PRO A 281 -29.74 15.52 -20.61
CA PRO A 281 -30.24 16.51 -21.58
C PRO A 281 -29.36 16.75 -22.81
N LYS A 282 -28.05 16.49 -22.72
CA LYS A 282 -27.11 16.71 -23.84
C LYS A 282 -27.36 15.77 -25.02
N TYR A 283 -28.03 14.64 -24.80
CA TYR A 283 -28.42 13.71 -25.85
C TYR A 283 -29.81 14.07 -26.39
N SER A 284 -29.84 14.60 -27.61
CA SER A 284 -31.09 14.95 -28.31
C SER A 284 -31.91 13.70 -28.64
N ASP A 285 -31.26 12.67 -29.19
CA ASP A 285 -31.80 11.32 -29.37
C ASP A 285 -31.56 10.47 -28.10
N TRP A 286 -32.54 10.48 -27.19
CA TRP A 286 -32.52 9.65 -25.98
C TRP A 286 -32.99 8.22 -26.27
N THR A 287 -32.21 7.53 -27.08
CA THR A 287 -32.25 6.09 -27.26
C THR A 287 -30.86 5.53 -26.96
N LEU A 288 -30.76 4.23 -26.63
CA LEU A 288 -29.45 3.61 -26.42
C LEU A 288 -28.57 3.75 -27.67
N HIS A 289 -29.17 3.61 -28.85
CA HIS A 289 -28.48 3.81 -30.12
C HIS A 289 -28.05 5.27 -30.33
N GLY A 290 -28.93 6.25 -30.08
CA GLY A 290 -28.61 7.68 -30.20
C GLY A 290 -27.50 8.12 -29.25
N LEU A 291 -27.55 7.65 -28.00
CA LEU A 291 -26.48 7.87 -27.01
C LEU A 291 -25.16 7.27 -27.47
N MET A 292 -25.16 6.02 -27.93
CA MET A 292 -23.95 5.37 -28.47
C MET A 292 -23.42 6.11 -29.69
N SER A 293 -24.29 6.49 -30.63
CA SER A 293 -23.88 7.22 -31.84
C SER A 293 -23.29 8.58 -31.51
N TYR A 294 -23.86 9.31 -30.54
CA TYR A 294 -23.29 10.57 -30.06
C TYR A 294 -21.93 10.36 -29.40
N LEU A 295 -21.79 9.39 -28.49
CA LEU A 295 -20.52 9.14 -27.79
C LEU A 295 -19.37 8.76 -28.75
N HIS A 296 -19.69 8.18 -29.91
CA HIS A 296 -18.72 7.88 -30.97
C HIS A 296 -18.58 9.02 -32.00
N SER A 297 -19.30 10.13 -31.85
CA SER A 297 -19.20 11.29 -32.73
C SER A 297 -17.94 12.12 -32.44
N GLU A 298 -17.47 12.84 -33.46
CA GLU A 298 -16.38 13.81 -33.30
C GLU A 298 -16.75 14.92 -32.31
N GLU A 299 -18.01 15.35 -32.27
CA GLU A 299 -18.49 16.37 -31.34
C GLU A 299 -18.33 15.92 -29.87
N ALA A 300 -18.68 14.68 -29.55
CA ALA A 300 -18.51 14.15 -28.19
C ALA A 300 -17.03 13.99 -27.82
N ARG A 301 -16.17 13.65 -28.79
CA ARG A 301 -14.71 13.60 -28.60
C ARG A 301 -14.17 14.98 -28.25
N GLU A 302 -14.56 16.01 -28.98
CA GLU A 302 -14.14 17.41 -28.73
C GLU A 302 -14.66 17.93 -27.38
N GLN A 303 -15.93 17.70 -27.05
CA GLN A 303 -16.47 18.08 -25.74
C GLN A 303 -15.82 17.32 -24.58
N GLY A 304 -15.53 16.03 -24.77
CA GLY A 304 -14.82 15.21 -23.80
C GLY A 304 -13.41 15.73 -23.52
N VAL A 305 -12.68 16.12 -24.58
CA VAL A 305 -11.36 16.77 -24.46
C VAL A 305 -11.47 18.09 -23.69
N LEU A 306 -12.43 18.95 -24.04
CA LEU A 306 -12.63 20.23 -23.36
C LEU A 306 -12.93 20.05 -21.86
N LYS A 307 -13.84 19.12 -21.53
CA LYS A 307 -14.20 18.81 -20.15
C LYS A 307 -13.02 18.23 -19.36
N ALA A 308 -12.23 17.35 -19.97
CA ALA A 308 -11.02 16.83 -19.35
C ALA A 308 -10.00 17.94 -19.06
N MET A 309 -9.83 18.91 -19.97
CA MET A 309 -8.96 20.08 -19.76
C MET A 309 -9.45 20.98 -18.62
N GLU A 310 -10.74 21.29 -18.58
CA GLU A 310 -11.33 22.08 -17.48
C GLU A 310 -11.15 21.37 -16.13
N THR A 311 -11.45 20.07 -16.09
CA THR A 311 -11.29 19.23 -14.89
C THR A 311 -9.83 19.16 -14.45
N PHE A 312 -8.89 19.08 -15.40
CA PHE A 312 -7.47 19.07 -15.11
C PHE A 312 -7.00 20.38 -14.44
N GLU A 313 -7.43 21.52 -14.94
CA GLU A 313 -7.09 22.82 -14.34
C GLU A 313 -7.74 23.01 -12.95
N GLU A 314 -8.97 22.55 -12.76
CA GLU A 314 -9.61 22.53 -11.43
C GLU A 314 -8.80 21.69 -10.42
N ARG A 315 -8.46 20.45 -10.78
CA ARG A 315 -7.65 19.55 -9.93
C ARG A 315 -6.29 20.16 -9.59
N LYS A 316 -5.64 20.83 -10.54
CA LYS A 316 -4.39 21.57 -10.31
C LYS A 316 -4.57 22.73 -9.34
N SER A 317 -5.67 23.45 -9.42
CA SER A 317 -6.01 24.54 -8.50
C SER A 317 -6.21 24.01 -7.07
N ASN A 318 -7.03 22.97 -6.91
CA ASN A 318 -7.30 22.34 -5.62
C ASN A 318 -6.03 21.76 -4.98
N ALA A 319 -5.17 21.13 -5.78
CA ALA A 319 -3.88 20.62 -5.29
C ALA A 319 -2.99 21.74 -4.75
N LYS A 320 -2.90 22.87 -5.46
CA LYS A 320 -2.13 24.04 -5.00
C LYS A 320 -2.71 24.60 -3.71
N GLU A 321 -4.03 24.75 -3.61
CA GLU A 321 -4.70 25.24 -2.40
C GLU A 321 -4.45 24.35 -1.18
N ALA A 322 -4.62 23.03 -1.33
CA ALA A 322 -4.34 22.04 -0.29
C ALA A 322 -2.86 22.12 0.16
N PHE A 323 -1.95 22.24 -0.81
CA PHE A 323 -0.52 22.41 -0.54
C PHE A 323 -0.23 23.68 0.27
N TYR A 324 -0.85 24.82 -0.08
CA TYR A 324 -0.71 26.07 0.68
C TYR A 324 -1.22 25.95 2.12
N LYS A 325 -2.30 25.18 2.33
CA LYS A 325 -2.83 24.85 3.67
C LYS A 325 -1.98 23.85 4.44
N LYS A 326 -0.86 23.36 3.87
CA LYS A 326 -0.01 22.27 4.39
C LYS A 326 -0.74 20.94 4.56
N ASP A 327 -1.86 20.76 3.88
CA ASP A 327 -2.54 19.47 3.76
C ASP A 327 -1.86 18.68 2.64
N TYR A 328 -0.73 18.04 2.97
CA TYR A 328 0.07 17.30 1.99
C TYR A 328 -0.62 16.03 1.50
N LEU A 329 -1.51 15.44 2.30
CA LEU A 329 -2.29 14.27 1.90
C LEU A 329 -3.38 14.67 0.90
N GLY A 330 -4.12 15.74 1.17
CA GLY A 330 -5.09 16.31 0.23
C GLY A 330 -4.40 16.80 -1.06
N ALA A 331 -3.24 17.42 -0.96
CA ALA A 331 -2.46 17.83 -2.13
C ALA A 331 -1.99 16.64 -2.97
N GLU A 332 -1.47 15.57 -2.35
CA GLU A 332 -1.10 14.33 -3.05
C GLU A 332 -2.29 13.73 -3.79
N HIS A 333 -3.46 13.70 -3.15
CA HIS A 333 -4.68 13.20 -3.76
C HIS A 333 -5.03 13.98 -5.03
N TRP A 334 -5.13 15.31 -4.94
CA TRP A 334 -5.47 16.15 -6.08
C TRP A 334 -4.43 16.11 -7.20
N TYR A 335 -3.13 16.04 -6.87
CA TYR A 335 -2.09 15.84 -7.87
C TYR A 335 -2.20 14.48 -8.55
N SER A 336 -2.52 13.42 -7.80
CA SER A 336 -2.74 12.10 -8.39
C SER A 336 -3.94 12.10 -9.33
N LYS A 337 -5.03 12.75 -8.94
CA LYS A 337 -6.19 12.97 -9.82
C LYS A 337 -5.82 13.74 -11.07
N ALA A 338 -5.04 14.81 -10.99
CA ALA A 338 -4.61 15.54 -12.19
C ALA A 338 -3.73 14.67 -13.11
N LEU A 339 -2.85 13.84 -12.54
CA LEU A 339 -1.97 12.92 -13.27
C LEU A 339 -2.72 11.74 -13.92
N GLU A 340 -3.94 11.40 -13.51
CA GLU A 340 -4.79 10.46 -14.26
C GLU A 340 -5.14 11.00 -15.65
N LEU A 341 -5.20 12.33 -15.82
CA LEU A 341 -5.52 13.00 -17.08
C LEU A 341 -4.28 13.30 -17.90
N GLU A 342 -3.21 13.80 -17.26
CA GLU A 342 -1.92 14.06 -17.90
C GLU A 342 -0.77 13.34 -17.16
N PRO A 343 -0.53 12.04 -17.44
CA PRO A 343 0.44 11.23 -16.69
C PRO A 343 1.90 11.72 -16.79
N CYS A 344 2.22 12.47 -17.85
CA CYS A 344 3.56 12.93 -18.16
C CYS A 344 3.83 14.38 -17.72
N ASP A 345 2.92 15.04 -16.99
CA ASP A 345 3.16 16.38 -16.47
C ASP A 345 4.24 16.35 -15.36
N ALA A 346 5.47 16.67 -15.77
CA ALA A 346 6.63 16.73 -14.90
C ALA A 346 6.46 17.67 -13.70
N LEU A 347 5.69 18.76 -13.83
CA LEU A 347 5.45 19.69 -12.73
C LEU A 347 4.56 19.04 -11.66
N LEU A 348 3.52 18.32 -12.06
CA LEU A 348 2.64 17.60 -11.14
C LEU A 348 3.37 16.43 -10.48
N LEU A 349 4.17 15.66 -11.22
CA LEU A 349 5.03 14.62 -10.67
C LEU A 349 6.01 15.20 -9.63
N SER A 350 6.66 16.33 -9.93
CA SER A 350 7.56 17.02 -9.00
C SER A 350 6.86 17.53 -7.73
N ASN A 351 5.63 18.02 -7.86
CA ASN A 351 4.86 18.49 -6.70
C ASN A 351 4.29 17.34 -5.87
N ARG A 352 3.84 16.25 -6.51
CA ARG A 352 3.40 15.03 -5.81
C ARG A 352 4.57 14.36 -5.09
N SER A 353 5.73 14.27 -5.73
CA SER A 353 6.98 13.82 -5.12
C SER A 353 7.31 14.61 -3.85
N LEU A 354 7.15 15.94 -3.89
CA LEU A 354 7.34 16.77 -2.69
C LEU A 354 6.33 16.43 -1.59
N CYS A 355 5.05 16.28 -1.92
CA CYS A 355 4.01 15.92 -0.95
C CYS A 355 4.34 14.59 -0.28
N ARG A 356 4.69 13.58 -1.07
CA ARG A 356 5.08 12.24 -0.59
C ARG A 356 6.33 12.26 0.28
N ALA A 357 7.34 13.07 -0.09
CA ALA A 357 8.52 13.28 0.74
C ALA A 357 8.16 13.93 2.09
N ARG A 358 7.24 14.91 2.11
CA ARG A 358 6.72 15.53 3.35
C ARG A 358 5.93 14.55 4.22
N LEU A 359 5.26 13.58 3.59
CA LEU A 359 4.57 12.47 4.24
C LEU A 359 5.51 11.31 4.63
N LYS A 360 6.83 11.46 4.45
CA LYS A 360 7.87 10.44 4.71
C LYS A 360 7.74 9.17 3.87
N ASN A 361 7.01 9.20 2.76
CA ASN A 361 6.92 8.10 1.80
C ASN A 361 8.03 8.22 0.74
N GLY A 362 9.24 7.78 1.11
CA GLY A 362 10.44 7.97 0.30
C GLY A 362 10.44 7.22 -1.04
N ASP A 363 9.90 6.00 -1.08
CA ASP A 363 9.93 5.15 -2.29
C ASP A 363 9.05 5.72 -3.40
N THR A 364 7.81 6.10 -3.07
CA THR A 364 6.89 6.70 -4.05
C THR A 364 7.31 8.13 -4.42
N ALA A 365 7.91 8.89 -3.49
CA ALA A 365 8.48 10.19 -3.79
C ALA A 365 9.65 10.08 -4.78
N LEU A 366 10.50 9.06 -4.63
CA LEU A 366 11.62 8.81 -5.54
C LEU A 366 11.12 8.36 -6.91
N SER A 367 10.13 7.47 -6.95
CA SER A 367 9.51 7.03 -8.21
C SER A 367 8.94 8.21 -9.02
N ASP A 368 8.22 9.14 -8.37
CA ASP A 368 7.72 10.35 -9.04
C ASP A 368 8.86 11.27 -9.49
N ALA A 369 9.93 11.39 -8.71
CA ALA A 369 11.08 12.21 -9.06
C ALA A 369 11.87 11.62 -10.24
N GLU A 370 12.04 10.30 -10.29
CA GLU A 370 12.66 9.59 -11.40
C GLU A 370 11.80 9.68 -12.67
N ALA A 371 10.48 9.56 -12.55
CA ALA A 371 9.55 9.81 -13.66
C ALA A 371 9.67 11.27 -14.15
N CYS A 372 9.74 12.24 -13.24
CA CYS A 372 9.97 13.64 -13.58
C CYS A 372 11.31 13.84 -14.33
N LEU A 373 12.38 13.16 -13.92
CA LEU A 373 13.68 13.18 -14.60
C LEU A 373 13.65 12.52 -15.97
N MET A 374 12.86 11.48 -16.14
CA MET A 374 12.65 10.82 -17.43
C MET A 374 12.01 11.77 -18.44
N PHE A 375 11.02 12.56 -18.01
CA PHE A 375 10.31 13.51 -18.89
C PHE A 375 11.01 14.86 -19.05
N LYS A 376 11.78 15.32 -18.05
CA LYS A 376 12.53 16.59 -18.06
C LYS A 376 13.93 16.44 -17.42
N PRO A 377 14.87 15.77 -18.10
CA PRO A 377 16.22 15.51 -17.57
C PRO A 377 17.06 16.77 -17.41
N GLU A 378 16.72 17.87 -18.07
CA GLU A 378 17.39 19.15 -17.96
C GLU A 378 16.88 20.02 -16.80
N TRP A 379 15.88 19.56 -16.02
CA TRP A 379 15.25 20.37 -14.98
C TRP A 379 15.91 20.16 -13.60
N PRO A 380 16.68 21.15 -13.07
CA PRO A 380 17.44 20.98 -11.82
C PRO A 380 16.56 20.65 -10.61
N LYS A 381 15.31 21.11 -10.61
CA LYS A 381 14.35 20.84 -9.53
C LYS A 381 13.97 19.35 -9.45
N ALA A 382 14.00 18.61 -10.55
CA ALA A 382 13.73 17.18 -10.54
C ALA A 382 14.83 16.40 -9.79
N TYR A 383 16.09 16.76 -10.00
CA TYR A 383 17.22 16.24 -9.22
C TYR A 383 17.12 16.59 -7.74
N TYR A 384 16.66 17.81 -7.42
CA TYR A 384 16.38 18.17 -6.04
C TYR A 384 15.33 17.25 -5.41
N ARG A 385 14.23 16.94 -6.12
CA ARG A 385 13.19 16.01 -5.64
C ARG A 385 13.74 14.61 -5.43
N ALA A 386 14.53 14.10 -6.37
CA ALA A 386 15.15 12.78 -6.28
C ALA A 386 16.11 12.69 -5.07
N GLY A 387 16.96 13.70 -4.89
CA GLY A 387 17.84 13.79 -3.73
C GLY A 387 17.07 13.88 -2.42
N ALA A 388 16.02 14.71 -2.36
CA ALA A 388 15.15 14.81 -1.18
C ALA A 388 14.45 13.48 -0.85
N ALA A 389 13.96 12.75 -1.85
CA ALA A 389 13.38 11.43 -1.65
C ALA A 389 14.43 10.40 -1.16
N CYS A 390 15.65 10.45 -1.70
CA CYS A 390 16.77 9.63 -1.22
C CYS A 390 17.13 9.95 0.25
N ILE A 391 17.05 11.20 0.69
CA ILE A 391 17.22 11.56 2.11
C ILE A 391 16.14 10.91 2.96
N VAL A 392 14.87 10.97 2.55
CA VAL A 392 13.77 10.31 3.28
C VAL A 392 14.01 8.79 3.40
N LEU A 393 14.62 8.18 2.38
CA LEU A 393 15.01 6.77 2.37
C LEU A 393 16.32 6.45 3.12
N GLY A 394 17.01 7.45 3.69
CA GLY A 394 18.33 7.27 4.31
C GLY A 394 19.47 6.94 3.33
N LYS A 395 19.26 7.11 2.02
CA LYS A 395 20.24 6.83 0.96
C LYS A 395 21.08 8.08 0.67
N PHE A 396 21.89 8.49 1.65
CA PHE A 396 22.64 9.77 1.59
C PHE A 396 23.63 9.86 0.43
N ASP A 397 24.35 8.78 0.11
CA ASP A 397 25.29 8.76 -1.03
C ASP A 397 24.58 9.04 -2.35
N ARG A 398 23.43 8.38 -2.54
CA ARG A 398 22.60 8.56 -3.73
C ARG A 398 21.98 9.96 -3.75
N ALA A 399 21.62 10.52 -2.60
CA ALA A 399 21.13 11.89 -2.51
C ALA A 399 22.21 12.90 -2.96
N VAL A 400 23.45 12.73 -2.50
CA VAL A 400 24.61 13.55 -2.90
C VAL A 400 24.85 13.47 -4.41
N ASP A 401 24.77 12.28 -4.99
CA ASP A 401 24.89 12.10 -6.44
C ASP A 401 23.80 12.85 -7.21
N GLU A 402 22.54 12.74 -6.80
CA GLU A 402 21.43 13.45 -7.46
C GLU A 402 21.57 14.97 -7.33
N PHE A 403 21.89 15.50 -6.14
CA PHE A 403 22.11 16.94 -5.98
C PHE A 403 23.30 17.44 -6.82
N SER A 404 24.38 16.66 -6.89
CA SER A 404 25.55 17.00 -7.71
C SER A 404 25.21 17.03 -9.20
N LYS A 405 24.39 16.08 -9.68
CA LYS A 405 23.86 16.11 -11.07
C LYS A 405 23.01 17.36 -11.30
N GLY A 406 22.14 17.72 -10.35
CA GLY A 406 21.36 18.96 -10.41
C GLY A 406 22.22 20.22 -10.48
N LEU A 407 23.31 20.29 -9.70
CA LEU A 407 24.24 21.43 -9.70
C LEU A 407 25.07 21.53 -10.98
N LYS A 408 25.35 20.41 -11.67
CA LYS A 408 25.97 20.48 -13.01
C LYS A 408 25.08 21.23 -14.01
N LEU A 409 23.76 21.15 -13.84
CA LEU A 409 22.80 21.85 -14.69
C LEU A 409 22.54 23.30 -14.24
N ALA A 410 22.55 23.56 -12.93
CA ALA A 410 22.38 24.89 -12.36
C ALA A 410 23.37 25.15 -11.21
N PRO A 411 24.62 25.56 -11.52
CA PRO A 411 25.68 25.72 -10.53
C PRO A 411 25.35 26.74 -9.43
N GLU A 412 24.61 27.79 -9.77
CA GLU A 412 24.23 28.89 -8.86
C GLU A 412 22.95 28.61 -8.04
N ASN A 413 22.42 27.38 -8.08
CA ASN A 413 21.19 27.06 -7.36
C ASN A 413 21.46 26.87 -5.84
N GLU A 414 21.12 27.89 -5.06
CA GLU A 414 21.34 27.88 -3.60
C GLU A 414 20.63 26.73 -2.87
N GLU A 415 19.41 26.34 -3.29
CA GLU A 415 18.68 25.23 -2.66
C GLU A 415 19.44 23.91 -2.82
N LEU A 416 19.97 23.64 -4.01
CA LEU A 416 20.76 22.45 -4.31
C LEU A 416 22.12 22.48 -3.61
N GLN A 417 22.80 23.63 -3.56
CA GLN A 417 24.07 23.79 -2.83
C GLN A 417 23.88 23.49 -1.34
N ASN A 418 22.81 24.04 -0.74
CA ASN A 418 22.49 23.81 0.66
C ASN A 418 22.09 22.36 0.92
N ALA A 419 21.27 21.75 0.06
CA ALA A 419 20.87 20.35 0.19
C ALA A 419 22.06 19.39 0.07
N LEU A 420 22.97 19.64 -0.87
CA LEU A 420 24.22 18.88 -1.03
C LEU A 420 25.08 18.99 0.24
N ARG A 421 25.32 20.22 0.73
CA ARG A 421 26.13 20.46 1.93
C ARG A 421 25.58 19.73 3.15
N LEU A 422 24.26 19.77 3.37
CA LEU A 422 23.62 19.09 4.49
C LEU A 422 23.70 17.58 4.36
N SER A 423 23.55 17.03 3.16
CA SER A 423 23.57 15.59 2.92
C SER A 423 24.95 14.98 3.09
N SER A 424 26.01 15.71 2.73
CA SER A 424 27.40 15.26 2.89
C SER A 424 27.86 15.18 4.35
N ILE A 425 27.16 15.82 5.29
CA ILE A 425 27.49 15.76 6.74
C ILE A 425 27.08 14.41 7.36
N PHE A 426 26.07 13.75 6.79
CA PHE A 426 25.54 12.48 7.31
C PHE A 426 26.20 11.23 6.69
N ILE A 427 27.12 11.42 5.75
CA ILE A 427 28.00 10.34 5.28
C ILE A 427 29.06 10.14 6.37
N PRO A 428 29.17 8.96 7.00
CA PRO A 428 30.25 8.68 7.94
C PRO A 428 31.57 8.91 7.22
N THR A 429 32.38 9.85 7.70
CA THR A 429 33.76 10.04 7.21
C THR A 429 34.60 8.83 7.61
N SER A 430 34.49 7.78 6.81
CA SER A 430 35.55 6.79 6.66
C SER A 430 35.88 6.79 5.18
N ILE A 431 36.94 7.55 4.85
CA ILE A 431 37.91 7.38 3.77
C ILE A 431 38.39 8.77 3.32
N SER A 432 39.42 9.26 4.02
CA SER A 432 40.48 10.02 3.38
C SER A 432 41.33 8.98 2.64
N TYR A 433 41.33 9.02 1.31
CA TYR A 433 42.50 8.62 0.54
C TYR A 433 43.19 9.91 0.11
N TYR A 434 44.49 9.98 0.39
CA TYR A 434 45.43 10.92 -0.21
C TYR A 434 45.37 10.87 -1.74
#